data_AF-A0A969EPT5-F1
#
_entry.id   AF-A0A969EPT5-F1
#
_cell.length_a   1.000
_cell.length_b   1.000
_cell.length_c   1.000
_cell.angle_alpha   90.00
_cell.angle_beta   90.00
_cell.angle_gamma   90.00
#
_symmetry.space_group_name_H-M   'P 1'
#
loop_
_entity.id
_entity.type
_entity.pdbx_description
1 polymer ?
#
loop_
_entity_poly.entity_id
_entity_poly.type
_entity_poly.pdbx_seq_one_letter_code
_entity_poly.pdbx_strand_id
1 'polypeptide(L)'
;MKQVLQSLRSGETTVADVPIPTPKPGTALVHTAASLVSAGTERMVVDFAQKSLVGKARSRPDLVRQVLDKVRREGLLTTLDATFNRLDQPMPLGYSSAGTILPSVRGWTV
;
A
#
# COMPACT_ATOMS: atom_id res chain seq x y z
N MET A 1 -0.62 0.95 -16.79
CA MET A 1 -1.96 0.90 -16.15
C MET A 1 -1.99 1.90 -15.02
N LYS A 2 -3.16 2.44 -14.67
CA LYS A 2 -3.26 3.45 -13.61
C LYS A 2 -3.45 2.80 -12.25
N GLN A 3 -2.77 3.33 -11.24
CA GLN A 3 -2.89 2.89 -9.86
C GLN A 3 -2.99 4.10 -8.94
N VAL A 4 -3.89 4.03 -7.97
CA VAL A 4 -4.01 5.06 -6.94
C VAL A 4 -3.06 4.71 -5.78
N LEU A 5 -2.22 5.67 -5.42
CA LEU A 5 -1.20 5.56 -4.39
C LEU A 5 -1.47 6.57 -3.29
N GLN A 6 -1.29 6.15 -2.04
CA GLN A 6 -1.45 6.97 -0.85
C GLN A 6 -0.09 7.17 -0.16
N SER A 7 0.34 8.41 0.00
CA SER A 7 1.52 8.73 0.81
C SER A 7 1.16 8.71 2.29
N LEU A 8 1.78 7.80 3.05
CA LEU A 8 1.62 7.75 4.51
C LEU A 8 2.41 8.86 5.21
N ARG A 9 3.38 9.49 4.54
CA ARG A 9 4.10 10.66 5.06
C ARG A 9 3.25 11.93 4.95
N SER A 10 2.82 12.28 3.74
CA SER A 10 2.17 13.57 3.45
C SER A 10 0.64 13.51 3.50
N GLY A 11 0.04 12.32 3.40
CA GLY A 11 -1.42 12.20 3.26
C GLY A 11 -1.92 12.45 1.84
N GLU A 12 -1.02 12.65 0.88
CA GLU A 12 -1.38 12.89 -0.53
C GLU A 12 -1.82 11.61 -1.23
N THR A 13 -2.88 11.71 -2.03
CA THR A 13 -3.37 10.65 -2.92
C THR A 13 -3.02 11.00 -4.36
N THR A 14 -2.32 10.12 -5.06
CA THR A 14 -1.91 10.33 -6.46
C THR A 14 -2.34 9.16 -7.34
N VAL A 15 -2.57 9.43 -8.63
CA VAL A 15 -2.77 8.38 -9.64
C VAL A 15 -1.49 8.25 -10.44
N ALA A 16 -0.78 7.15 -10.27
CA ALA A 16 0.45 6.84 -10.98
C ALA A 16 0.20 5.89 -12.15
N ASP A 17 0.91 6.12 -13.25
CA ASP A 17 1.01 5.14 -14.32
C ASP A 17 2.12 4.13 -13.97
N VAL A 18 1.71 2.87 -13.81
CA VAL A 18 2.60 1.75 -13.48
C VAL A 18 2.70 0.79 -14.68
N PRO A 19 3.83 0.08 -14.83
CA PRO A 19 3.97 -0.89 -15.91
C PRO A 19 2.91 -2.00 -15.81
N ILE A 20 2.52 -2.54 -16.98
CA ILE A 20 1.64 -3.71 -17.02
C ILE A 20 2.44 -4.90 -16.49
N PRO A 21 1.92 -5.67 -15.52
CA PRO A 21 2.65 -6.79 -14.96
C PRO A 21 2.80 -7.92 -15.98
N THR A 22 3.97 -8.54 -16.02
CA THR A 22 4.20 -9.77 -16.79
C THR A 22 3.68 -10.97 -16.00
N PRO A 23 2.72 -11.75 -16.52
CA PRO A 23 2.21 -12.92 -15.82
C PRO A 23 3.32 -13.97 -15.63
N LYS A 24 3.42 -14.49 -14.41
CA LYS A 24 4.28 -15.64 -14.05
C LYS A 24 3.48 -16.94 -14.17
N PRO A 25 4.14 -18.11 -14.28
CA PRO A 25 3.45 -19.41 -14.22
C PRO A 25 2.51 -19.49 -13.02
N GLY A 26 1.26 -19.95 -13.24
CA GLY A 26 0.23 -20.03 -12.20
C GLY A 26 -0.52 -18.72 -11.90
N THR A 27 -0.23 -17.62 -12.59
CA THR A 27 -0.94 -16.33 -12.45
C THR A 27 -1.67 -15.97 -13.74
N ALA A 28 -2.76 -15.21 -13.65
CA ALA A 28 -3.48 -14.70 -14.81
C ALA A 28 -3.33 -13.18 -14.94
N LEU A 29 -3.20 -12.68 -16.18
CA LEU A 29 -3.25 -11.26 -16.47
C LEU A 29 -4.71 -10.86 -16.74
N VAL A 30 -5.24 -9.97 -15.91
CA VAL A 30 -6.63 -9.48 -16.02
C VAL A 30 -6.63 -8.07 -16.57
N HIS A 31 -7.37 -7.85 -17.66
CA HIS A 31 -7.72 -6.51 -18.12
C HIS A 31 -8.90 -5.99 -17.28
N THR A 32 -8.59 -5.16 -16.28
CA THR A 32 -9.58 -4.56 -15.39
C THR A 32 -10.54 -3.66 -16.17
N ALA A 33 -11.83 -3.99 -16.17
CA ALA A 33 -12.89 -3.17 -16.76
C ALA A 33 -13.48 -2.20 -15.72
N ALA A 34 -13.57 -2.63 -14.47
CA ALA A 34 -14.04 -1.82 -13.35
C ALA A 34 -13.26 -2.14 -12.07
N SER A 35 -13.08 -1.14 -11.23
CA SER A 35 -12.50 -1.27 -9.89
C SER A 35 -13.31 -0.46 -8.89
N LEU A 36 -13.54 -1.02 -7.71
CA LEU A 36 -14.24 -0.37 -6.61
C LEU A 36 -13.29 -0.16 -5.43
N VAL A 37 -13.35 1.05 -4.89
CA VAL A 37 -12.69 1.45 -3.65
C VAL A 37 -13.64 1.25 -2.48
N SER A 38 -13.20 0.58 -1.40
CA SER A 38 -14.03 0.52 -0.20
C SER A 38 -14.06 1.89 0.48
N ALA A 39 -15.26 2.45 0.65
CA ALA A 39 -15.40 3.76 1.27
C ALA A 39 -14.98 3.78 2.75
N GLY A 40 -14.89 2.61 3.40
CA GLY A 40 -14.57 2.46 4.82
C GLY A 40 -13.07 2.29 5.07
N THR A 41 -12.50 1.20 4.54
CA THR A 41 -11.10 0.83 4.78
C THR A 41 -10.14 1.88 4.23
N GLU A 42 -10.35 2.32 3.00
CA GLU A 42 -9.48 3.32 2.38
C GLU A 42 -9.64 4.69 3.06
N ARG A 43 -10.84 5.05 3.52
CA ARG A 43 -11.03 6.28 4.33
C ARG A 43 -10.20 6.21 5.62
N MET A 44 -10.20 5.07 6.31
CA MET A 44 -9.36 4.91 7.51
C MET A 44 -7.85 5.06 7.20
N VAL A 45 -7.39 4.55 6.06
CA VAL A 45 -5.98 4.69 5.63
C VAL A 45 -5.65 6.15 5.33
N VAL A 46 -6.53 6.86 4.61
CA VAL A 46 -6.38 8.29 4.32
C VAL A 46 -6.37 9.11 5.61
N ASP A 47 -7.32 8.88 6.51
CA ASP A 47 -7.41 9.57 7.81
C ASP A 47 -6.17 9.34 8.66
N PHE A 48 -5.58 8.13 8.60
CA PHE A 48 -4.31 7.85 9.25
C PHE A 48 -3.15 8.60 8.60
N ALA A 49 -3.09 8.60 7.27
CA ALA A 49 -2.02 9.23 6.50
C ALA A 49 -1.97 10.76 6.70
N GLN A 50 -3.12 11.42 6.83
CA GLN A 50 -3.25 12.86 7.07
C GLN A 50 -2.85 13.30 8.49
N LYS A 51 -2.72 12.38 9.46
CA LYS A 51 -2.32 12.75 10.83
C LYS A 51 -0.85 13.17 10.89
N SER A 52 -0.55 14.07 11.83
CA SER A 52 0.84 14.36 12.23
C SER A 52 1.51 13.12 12.82
N LEU A 53 2.85 13.10 12.92
CA LEU A 53 3.58 11.96 13.52
C LEU A 53 3.08 11.62 14.93
N VAL A 54 2.78 12.65 15.75
CA VAL A 54 2.20 12.47 17.09
C VAL A 54 0.79 11.88 17.00
N GLY A 55 -0.03 12.35 16.05
CA GLY A 55 -1.36 11.79 15.80
C GLY A 55 -1.32 10.33 15.35
N LYS A 56 -0.37 9.98 14.48
CA LYS A 56 -0.12 8.60 14.02
C LYS A 56 0.27 7.71 15.21
N ALA A 57 1.23 8.15 16.03
CA ALA A 57 1.66 7.46 17.24
C ALA A 57 0.51 7.22 18.24
N ARG A 58 -0.32 8.24 18.48
CA ARG A 58 -1.51 8.11 19.36
C ARG A 58 -2.55 7.14 18.82
N SER A 59 -2.78 7.13 17.51
CA SER A 59 -3.75 6.23 16.89
C SER A 59 -3.30 4.78 16.79
N ARG A 60 -1.99 4.52 16.87
CA ARG A 60 -1.37 3.19 16.76
C ARG A 60 -0.32 3.00 17.87
N PRO A 61 -0.74 2.85 19.14
CA PRO A 61 0.18 2.62 20.25
C PRO A 61 0.95 1.29 20.12
N ASP A 62 0.41 0.33 19.36
CA ASP A 62 1.10 -0.90 18.95
C ASP A 62 2.36 -0.62 18.12
N LEU A 63 2.29 0.29 17.15
CA LEU A 63 3.44 0.68 16.33
C LEU A 63 4.51 1.40 17.17
N VAL A 64 4.08 2.20 18.16
CA VAL A 64 5.01 2.85 19.09
C VAL A 64 5.80 1.82 19.88
N ARG A 65 5.14 0.76 20.38
CA ARG A 65 5.84 -0.34 21.07
C ARG A 65 6.82 -1.05 20.15
N GLN A 66 6.43 -1.34 18.91
CA GLN A 66 7.34 -1.94 17.93
C GLN A 66 8.57 -1.08 17.65
N VAL A 67 8.39 0.24 17.54
CA VAL A 67 9.50 1.20 17.39
C VAL A 67 10.40 1.17 18.61
N LEU A 68 9.86 1.21 19.84
CA LEU A 68 10.65 1.15 21.07
C LEU A 68 11.43 -0.16 21.21
N ASP A 69 10.80 -1.29 20.89
CA ASP A 69 11.47 -2.59 20.90
C ASP A 69 12.58 -2.65 19.85
N LYS A 70 12.36 -2.05 18.68
CA LYS A 70 13.37 -1.95 17.63
C LYS A 70 14.53 -1.05 18.04
N VAL A 71 14.26 0.09 18.67
CA VAL A 71 15.30 0.98 19.25
C VAL A 71 16.17 0.22 20.24
N ARG A 72 15.56 -0.59 21.12
CA ARG A 72 16.30 -1.38 22.12
C ARG A 72 17.20 -2.44 21.48
N ARG A 73 16.78 -3.02 20.35
CA ARG A 73 17.53 -4.08 19.66
C ARG A 73 18.60 -3.56 18.72
N GLU A 74 18.29 -2.51 17.95
CA GLU A 74 19.07 -2.09 16.78
C GLU A 74 19.66 -0.68 16.91
N GLY A 75 19.27 0.07 17.95
CA GLY A 75 19.67 1.46 18.16
C GLY A 75 18.71 2.50 17.58
N LEU A 76 18.88 3.76 17.99
CA LEU A 76 17.99 4.86 17.65
C LEU A 76 18.05 5.24 16.16
N LEU A 77 19.25 5.42 15.61
CA LEU A 77 19.45 5.91 14.24
C LEU A 77 18.86 4.95 13.20
N THR A 78 19.17 3.65 13.32
CA THR A 78 18.67 2.57 12.46
C THR A 78 17.14 2.46 12.52
N THR A 79 16.56 2.64 13.69
CA THR A 79 15.11 2.57 13.89
C THR A 79 14.39 3.77 13.30
N LEU A 80 14.93 4.99 13.48
CA LEU A 80 14.37 6.19 12.87
C LEU A 80 14.39 6.08 11.34
N ASP A 81 15.52 5.69 10.77
CA ASP A 81 15.65 5.50 9.33
C ASP A 81 14.65 4.46 8.80
N ALA A 82 14.56 3.29 9.46
CA ALA A 82 13.58 2.27 9.09
C ALA A 82 12.11 2.76 9.21
N THR A 83 11.81 3.59 10.20
CA THR A 83 10.46 4.14 10.40
C THR A 83 10.12 5.16 9.32
N PHE A 84 11.04 6.06 8.99
CA PHE A 84 10.86 7.05 7.94
C PHE A 84 10.76 6.40 6.57
N ASN A 85 11.63 5.44 6.25
CA ASN A 85 11.55 4.68 5.00
C ASN A 85 10.20 3.98 4.84
N ARG A 86 9.61 3.48 5.94
CA ARG A 86 8.28 2.87 5.88
C ARG A 86 7.16 3.88 5.65
N LEU A 87 7.28 5.10 6.18
CA LEU A 87 6.31 6.17 5.94
C LEU A 87 6.44 6.79 4.53
N ASP A 88 7.64 6.73 3.94
CA ASP A 88 7.92 7.18 2.58
C ASP A 88 7.39 6.26 1.49
N GLN A 89 7.19 4.98 1.82
CA GLN A 89 6.69 4.03 0.83
C GLN A 89 5.25 4.38 0.44
N PRO A 90 4.98 4.68 -0.84
CA PRO A 90 3.63 4.90 -1.30
C PRO A 90 2.84 3.61 -1.15
N MET A 91 1.73 3.68 -0.42
CA MET A 91 0.88 2.53 -0.16
C MET A 91 -0.18 2.43 -1.26
N PRO A 92 -0.28 1.28 -1.95
CA PRO A 92 -1.40 1.05 -2.84
C PRO A 92 -2.67 0.87 -2.01
N LEU A 93 -3.74 1.54 -2.41
CA LEU A 93 -5.04 1.36 -1.77
C LEU A 93 -5.69 0.04 -2.21
N GLY A 94 -6.51 -0.53 -1.33
CA GLY A 94 -7.19 -1.79 -1.58
C GLY A 94 -8.35 -1.60 -2.56
N TYR A 95 -8.33 -2.34 -3.66
CA TYR A 95 -9.39 -2.27 -4.66
C TYR A 95 -9.88 -3.66 -5.00
N SER A 96 -11.20 -3.83 -4.96
CA SER A 96 -11.81 -4.99 -5.62
C SER A 96 -11.91 -4.66 -7.10
N SER A 97 -11.42 -5.55 -7.97
CA SER A 97 -11.38 -5.32 -9.41
C SER A 97 -12.06 -6.46 -10.15
N ALA A 98 -12.75 -6.11 -11.24
CA ALA A 98 -13.42 -7.05 -12.12
C ALA A 98 -13.01 -6.76 -13.57
N GLY A 99 -12.81 -7.82 -14.35
CA GLY A 99 -12.29 -7.70 -15.70
C GLY A 99 -12.18 -9.04 -16.41
N THR A 100 -11.58 -9.01 -17.60
CA THR A 100 -11.45 -10.18 -18.48
C THR A 100 -10.03 -10.71 -18.42
N ILE A 101 -9.87 -12.03 -18.32
CA ILE A 101 -8.55 -12.68 -18.41
C ILE A 101 -8.05 -12.54 -19.85
N LEU A 102 -6.80 -12.08 -20.01
CA LEU A 102 -6.20 -11.96 -21.33
C LEU A 102 -5.68 -13.32 -21.83
N PRO A 103 -5.80 -13.64 -23.13
CA PRO A 103 -5.52 -14.99 -23.68
C PRO A 103 -4.07 -15.47 -23.54
N SER A 104 -3.12 -14.57 -23.27
CA SER A 104 -1.68 -14.85 -23.34
C SER A 104 -1.08 -15.51 -22.08
N VAL A 105 -1.92 -16.00 -21.16
CA VAL A 105 -1.46 -16.72 -19.98
C VAL A 105 -1.34 -18.20 -20.31
N ARG A 106 -0.13 -18.67 -20.63
CA ARG A 106 0.14 -20.10 -20.78
C ARG A 106 -0.25 -20.83 -19.48
N GLY A 107 -1.30 -21.66 -19.51
CA GLY A 107 -1.68 -22.56 -18.43
C GLY A 107 -3.06 -22.33 -17.80
N TRP A 108 -3.87 -21.40 -18.31
CA TRP A 108 -5.27 -21.24 -17.90
C TRP A 108 -6.19 -21.55 -19.09
N THR A 109 -6.88 -22.70 -19.03
CA THR A 109 -8.00 -23.03 -19.92
C THR A 109 -9.27 -22.93 -19.08
N VAL A 110 -10.29 -22.22 -19.57
CA VAL A 110 -11.61 -22.11 -18.93
C VAL A 110 -12.30 -23.47 -18.91
#